data_AF-A0A938JIZ1-F1
#
_entry.id   AF-A0A938JIZ1-F1
#
_cell.length_a   1.000
_cell.length_b   1.000
_cell.length_c   1.000
_cell.angle_alpha   90.00
_cell.angle_beta   90.00
_cell.angle_gamma   90.00
#
_symmetry.space_group_name_H-M   'P 1'
#
loop_
_entity.id
_entity.type
_entity.pdbx_description
1 polymer ?
#
loop_
_entity_poly.entity_id
_entity_poly.type
_entity_poly.pdbx_seq_one_letter_code
_entity_poly.pdbx_strand_id
1 'polypeptide(L)'
;DLGEQSMVGLSHILRESIRYSLGHRADALAYAAEYGRGLDDDLNDRFVGMYVNERTLDYGEDGREAVRELLRRGVEAGLIDHEVPVDFVED
;
A
#
# COMPACT_ATOMS: atom_id res chain seq x y z
N ASP A 1 7.09 -9.74 -15.96
CA ASP A 1 7.67 -8.39 -15.91
C ASP A 1 6.79 -7.45 -16.74
N LEU A 2 6.45 -6.28 -16.21
CA LEU A 2 5.60 -5.25 -16.84
C LEU A 2 6.41 -4.23 -17.66
N GLY A 3 7.74 -4.19 -17.48
CA GLY A 3 8.64 -3.21 -18.07
C GLY A 3 8.64 -1.87 -17.32
N GLU A 4 9.79 -1.21 -17.25
CA GLU A 4 10.04 0.01 -16.45
C GLU A 4 9.00 1.11 -16.68
N GLN A 5 8.74 1.46 -17.94
CA GLN A 5 7.79 2.51 -18.29
C GLN A 5 6.37 2.24 -17.76
N SER A 6 5.92 0.97 -17.85
CA SER A 6 4.60 0.59 -17.36
C SER A 6 4.56 0.56 -15.84
N MET A 7 5.65 0.15 -15.19
CA MET A 7 5.76 0.13 -13.73
C MET A 7 5.70 1.54 -13.13
N VAL A 8 6.46 2.49 -13.69
CA VAL A 8 6.41 3.91 -13.29
C VAL A 8 5.03 4.48 -13.56
N GLY A 9 4.52 4.34 -14.79
CA GLY A 9 3.20 4.88 -15.16
C GLY A 9 2.07 4.35 -14.27
N LEU A 10 2.08 3.06 -13.92
CA LEU A 10 1.09 2.48 -13.02
C LEU A 10 1.26 2.96 -11.57
N SER A 11 2.50 3.06 -11.08
CA SER A 11 2.79 3.56 -9.72
C SER A 11 2.26 4.98 -9.55
N HIS A 12 2.51 5.84 -10.54
CA HIS A 12 2.01 7.21 -10.54
C HIS A 12 0.46 7.26 -10.51
N ILE A 13 -0.21 6.46 -11.36
CA ILE A 13 -1.68 6.41 -11.39
C ILE A 13 -2.26 5.94 -10.05
N LEU A 14 -1.65 4.92 -9.43
CA LEU A 14 -2.08 4.43 -8.13
C LEU A 14 -1.88 5.48 -7.03
N ARG A 15 -0.74 6.18 -7.03
CA ARG A 15 -0.45 7.28 -6.10
C ARG A 15 -1.46 8.42 -6.22
N GLU A 16 -1.78 8.83 -7.45
CA GLU A 16 -2.83 9.84 -7.69
C GLU A 16 -4.21 9.37 -7.22
N SER A 17 -4.55 8.11 -7.44
CA SER A 17 -5.83 7.54 -6.99
C SER A 17 -5.96 7.54 -5.46
N ILE A 18 -4.90 7.15 -4.75
CA ILE A 18 -4.86 7.18 -3.28
C ILE A 18 -4.92 8.63 -2.78
N ARG A 19 -4.17 9.55 -3.40
CA ARG A 19 -4.19 10.97 -2.99
C ARG A 19 -5.59 11.55 -3.17
N TYR A 20 -6.25 11.22 -4.28
CA TYR A 20 -7.60 11.65 -4.55
C TYR A 20 -8.57 11.13 -3.47
N SER A 21 -8.51 9.85 -3.12
CA SER A 21 -9.40 9.27 -2.10
C SER A 21 -9.17 9.86 -0.70
N LEU A 22 -7.92 10.17 -0.33
CA LEU A 22 -7.60 10.86 0.91
C LEU A 22 -8.16 12.29 0.94
N GLY A 23 -8.10 13.01 -0.20
CA GLY A 23 -8.69 14.35 -0.35
C GLY A 23 -10.22 14.37 -0.43
N HIS A 24 -10.85 13.25 -0.82
CA HIS A 24 -12.29 13.09 -0.98
C HIS A 24 -12.82 11.95 -0.10
N ARG A 25 -12.41 11.95 1.17
CA ARG A 25 -12.62 10.83 2.09
C ARG A 25 -14.07 10.38 2.21
N ALA A 26 -15.02 11.31 2.32
CA ALA A 26 -16.44 10.96 2.47
C ALA A 26 -16.98 10.18 1.27
N ASP A 27 -16.69 10.65 0.05
CA ASP A 27 -17.12 9.98 -1.19
C ASP A 27 -16.41 8.63 -1.35
N ALA A 28 -15.11 8.57 -1.01
CA ALA A 28 -14.35 7.33 -1.04
C ALA A 28 -14.90 6.28 -0.06
N LEU A 29 -15.29 6.68 1.15
CA LEU A 29 -15.89 5.79 2.14
C LEU A 29 -17.28 5.33 1.75
N ALA A 30 -18.10 6.21 1.17
CA ALA A 30 -19.41 5.86 0.66
C ALA A 30 -19.31 4.76 -0.41
N TYR A 31 -18.36 4.89 -1.34
CA TYR A 31 -18.07 3.85 -2.32
C TYR A 31 -17.53 2.57 -1.67
N ALA A 32 -16.60 2.69 -0.72
CA ALA A 32 -16.00 1.54 -0.04
C ALA A 32 -17.02 0.75 0.82
N ALA A 33 -18.05 1.40 1.35
CA ALA A 33 -19.08 0.79 2.18
C ALA A 33 -19.86 -0.31 1.44
N GLU A 34 -20.02 -0.21 0.11
CA GLU A 34 -20.64 -1.26 -0.72
C GLU A 34 -19.87 -2.59 -0.66
N TYR A 35 -18.56 -2.52 -0.36
CA TYR A 35 -17.67 -3.67 -0.23
C TYR A 35 -17.35 -4.00 1.24
N GLY A 36 -17.75 -3.12 2.17
CA GLY A 36 -17.73 -3.37 3.60
C GLY A 36 -18.77 -4.43 3.93
N ARG A 37 -18.37 -5.52 4.60
CA ARG A 37 -19.21 -6.69 4.87
C ARG A 37 -20.29 -6.42 5.95
N GLY A 38 -21.12 -5.38 5.76
CA GLY A 38 -22.13 -4.93 6.70
C GLY A 38 -21.57 -4.21 7.93
N LEU A 39 -20.41 -3.56 7.80
CA LEU A 39 -19.86 -2.69 8.84
C LEU A 39 -20.70 -1.41 8.92
N ASP A 40 -20.94 -0.90 10.12
CA ASP A 40 -21.47 0.45 10.29
C ASP A 40 -20.44 1.51 9.82
N ASP A 41 -20.92 2.70 9.51
CA ASP A 41 -20.12 3.75 8.88
C ASP A 41 -18.90 4.16 9.73
N ASP A 42 -19.04 4.24 11.05
CA ASP A 42 -17.96 4.62 11.96
C ASP A 42 -16.88 3.54 12.04
N LEU A 43 -17.29 2.27 12.07
CA LEU A 43 -16.36 1.14 12.04
C LEU A 43 -15.66 1.03 10.68
N ASN A 44 -16.38 1.31 9.59
CA ASN A 44 -15.83 1.32 8.25
C ASN A 44 -14.79 2.43 8.07
N ASP A 45 -15.09 3.67 8.51
CA ASP A 45 -14.15 4.79 8.49
C ASP A 45 -12.86 4.45 9.24
N ARG A 46 -12.99 3.89 10.44
CA ARG A 46 -11.83 3.46 11.25
C ARG A 46 -11.03 2.36 10.56
N PHE A 47 -11.70 1.32 10.08
CA PHE A 47 -11.04 0.19 9.43
C PHE A 47 -10.28 0.63 8.18
N VAL A 48 -10.89 1.43 7.32
CA VAL A 48 -10.25 2.00 6.14
C VAL A 48 -9.07 2.89 6.55
N GLY A 49 -9.23 3.75 7.55
CA GLY A 49 -8.16 4.63 8.04
C GLY A 49 -6.91 3.91 8.57
N MET A 50 -7.05 2.68 9.07
CA MET A 50 -5.90 1.86 9.50
C MET A 50 -4.95 1.50 8.35
N TYR A 51 -5.48 1.36 7.13
CA TYR A 51 -4.73 0.84 5.98
C TYR A 51 -4.59 1.84 4.82
N VAL A 52 -5.42 2.89 4.80
CA VAL A 52 -5.40 3.95 3.77
C VAL A 52 -5.10 5.29 4.44
N ASN A 53 -3.83 5.69 4.37
CA ASN A 53 -3.29 6.92 4.95
C ASN A 53 -2.01 7.35 4.21
N GLU A 54 -1.27 8.32 4.77
CA GLU A 54 -0.03 8.82 4.17
C GLU A 54 1.02 7.71 3.91
N ARG A 55 1.07 6.66 4.75
CA ARG A 55 1.99 5.52 4.50
C ARG A 55 1.58 4.69 3.28
N THR A 56 0.32 4.77 2.86
CA THR A 56 -0.18 4.12 1.65
C THR A 56 0.22 4.92 0.41
N LEU A 57 0.37 6.25 0.52
CA LEU A 57 0.95 7.09 -0.53
C LEU A 57 2.44 6.83 -0.69
N ASP A 58 3.15 6.83 0.43
CA ASP A 58 4.56 6.48 0.50
C ASP A 58 4.91 6.02 1.91
N TYR A 59 5.35 4.77 2.03
CA TYR A 59 5.77 4.20 3.31
C TYR A 59 7.15 4.71 3.77
N GLY A 60 7.80 5.59 2.99
CA GLY A 60 9.05 6.26 3.37
C GLY A 60 10.25 5.34 3.40
N GLU A 61 11.40 5.87 3.83
CA GLU A 61 12.63 5.08 3.95
C GLU A 61 12.52 4.05 5.09
N ASP A 62 11.89 4.41 6.21
CA ASP A 62 11.65 3.47 7.31
C ASP A 62 10.77 2.29 6.88
N GLY A 63 9.78 2.53 6.02
CA GLY A 63 8.98 1.46 5.41
C GLY A 63 9.77 0.58 4.43
N ARG A 64 10.65 1.18 3.61
CA ARG A 64 11.54 0.43 2.70
C ARG A 64 12.48 -0.48 3.48
N GLU A 65 13.05 0.04 4.55
CA GLU A 65 13.88 -0.74 5.48
C GLU A 65 13.06 -1.83 6.18
N ALA A 66 11.82 -1.56 6.58
CA ALA A 66 10.95 -2.58 7.16
C ALA A 66 10.69 -3.75 6.19
N VAL A 67 10.52 -3.48 4.90
CA VAL A 67 10.38 -4.52 3.86
C VAL A 67 11.66 -5.34 3.72
N ARG A 68 12.82 -4.68 3.59
CA ARG A 68 14.13 -5.35 3.51
C ARG A 68 14.36 -6.24 4.73
N GLU A 69 14.09 -5.71 5.92
CA GLU A 69 14.26 -6.42 7.19
C GLU A 69 13.34 -7.62 7.32
N LEU A 70 12.07 -7.49 6.92
CA LEU A 70 11.11 -8.59 6.95
C LEU A 70 11.59 -9.76 6.08
N LEU A 71 12.05 -9.47 4.87
CA LEU A 71 12.56 -10.47 3.93
C LEU A 71 13.85 -11.11 4.46
N ARG A 72 14.79 -10.31 4.99
CA ARG A 72 16.02 -10.80 5.62
C ARG A 72 15.72 -11.79 6.76
N ARG A 73 14.79 -11.45 7.66
CA ARG A 73 14.37 -12.36 8.74
C ARG A 73 13.70 -13.63 8.23
N GLY A 74 12.98 -13.54 7.11
CA GLY A 74 12.43 -14.71 6.43
C GLY A 74 13.51 -15.68 5.98
N VAL A 75 14.62 -15.17 5.43
CA VAL A 75 15.80 -15.97 5.07
C VAL A 75 16.47 -16.57 6.30
N GLU A 76 16.73 -15.76 7.33
CA GLU A 76 17.36 -16.22 8.58
C GLU A 76 16.55 -17.30 9.30
N ALA A 77 15.22 -17.22 9.22
CA ALA A 77 14.31 -18.21 9.78
C ALA A 77 14.15 -19.48 8.91
N GLY A 78 14.74 -19.52 7.71
CA GLY A 78 14.58 -20.63 6.76
C GLY A 78 13.17 -20.70 6.15
N LEU A 79 12.41 -19.60 6.17
CA LEU A 79 11.11 -19.48 5.48
C LEU A 79 11.27 -19.07 4.01
N ILE A 80 12.39 -18.45 3.68
CA ILE A 80 12.77 -18.05 2.32
C ILE A 80 14.14 -18.65 2.02
N ASP A 81 14.24 -19.45 0.96
CA ASP A 81 15.45 -20.25 0.68
C ASP A 81 16.62 -19.45 0.07
N HIS A 82 16.39 -18.19 -0.29
CA HIS A 82 17.38 -17.34 -0.95
C HIS A 82 17.17 -15.87 -0.61
N GLU A 83 18.23 -15.08 -0.76
CA GLU A 83 18.16 -13.62 -0.63
C GLU A 83 17.24 -13.04 -1.71
N VAL A 84 16.37 -12.11 -1.29
CA VAL A 84 15.42 -11.43 -2.17
C VAL A 84 15.91 -10.00 -2.41
N PRO A 85 16.51 -9.70 -3.59
CA PRO A 85 16.84 -8.32 -3.93
C PRO A 85 15.54 -7.51 -4.08
N VAL A 86 15.50 -6.34 -3.45
CA VAL A 86 14.33 -5.46 -3.46
C VAL A 86 14.65 -4.21 -4.25
N ASP A 87 13.96 -4.06 -5.37
CA ASP A 87 13.95 -2.83 -6.17
C ASP A 87 12.66 -2.07 -5.89
N PHE A 88 12.78 -0.76 -5.70
CA PHE A 88 11.64 0.13 -5.54
C PHE A 88 11.46 0.94 -6.82
N VAL A 89 10.22 1.02 -7.30
CA VAL A 89 9.88 1.91 -8.43
C VAL A 89 9.83 3.33 -7.89
N GLU A 90 10.65 4.20 -8.45
CA GLU A 90 10.63 5.64 -8.17
C GLU A 90 9.68 6.33 -9.15
N ASP A 91 8.87 7.26 -8.63
CA ASP A 91 8.03 8.20 -9.41
C ASP A 91 8.60 9.61 -9.34
#